data_AF-A0A7G2D467-F1
#
_entry.id   AF-A0A7G2D467-F1
#
_cell.length_a   1.000
_cell.length_b   1.000
_cell.length_c   1.000
_cell.angle_alpha   90.00
_cell.angle_beta   90.00
_cell.angle_gamma   90.00
#
_symmetry.space_group_name_H-M   'P 1'
#
loop_
_entity.id
_entity.type
_entity.pdbx_description
1 polymer ?
#
loop_
_entity_poly.entity_id
_entity_poly.type
_entity_poly.pdbx_seq_one_letter_code
_entity_poly.pdbx_strand_id
1 'polypeptide(L)'
;MGHSKEFGRSLRAYREFGISGQRKRCSTCLWYLNGFCLKWDGKRKPNHWCSSYSRKPQGVRFIVNNPAAKPCGPKMYEEYGYILDVIADRESGVIAQIIGESYFKLFEVSIIGESISVGDRVYIGKENRDVVQYIRRTIHYENLTKNSKFWLPFVLGNIVRNQEEIFIKFFNTVGQLPTKHGLLLLAKVQMRDLDKFLEERQKRPFESYFDIIMRTGIPVIDAITNRIILEIAKKPRYYLFVRPKDCTKMKMINFY
;
A
#
# COMPACT_ATOMS: atom_id res chain seq x y z
N MET A 1 -40.12 -20.22 -2.24
CA MET A 1 -40.16 -19.05 -1.32
C MET A 1 -39.50 -19.44 0.00
N GLY A 2 -38.22 -19.09 0.23
CA GLY A 2 -37.49 -19.54 1.43
C GLY A 2 -36.17 -18.83 1.73
N HIS A 3 -35.50 -18.27 0.71
CA HIS A 3 -34.18 -17.65 0.87
C HIS A 3 -34.17 -16.23 1.43
N SER A 4 -35.32 -15.52 1.51
CA SER A 4 -35.36 -14.14 2.01
C SER A 4 -35.35 -14.01 3.54
N LYS A 5 -35.67 -15.08 4.29
CA LYS A 5 -35.70 -15.06 5.76
C LYS A 5 -34.32 -15.26 6.40
N GLU A 6 -33.37 -15.90 5.72
CA GLU A 6 -32.01 -16.14 6.24
C GLU A 6 -31.15 -14.86 6.27
N PHE A 7 -31.27 -14.02 5.24
CA PHE A 7 -30.54 -12.74 5.19
C PHE A 7 -31.02 -11.76 6.26
N GLY A 8 -32.34 -11.67 6.49
CA GLY A 8 -32.92 -10.77 7.49
C GLY A 8 -32.51 -11.07 8.94
N ARG A 9 -32.29 -12.35 9.28
CA ARG A 9 -31.94 -12.77 10.65
C ARG A 9 -30.50 -12.44 11.04
N SER A 10 -29.56 -12.54 10.08
CA SER A 10 -28.18 -12.13 10.30
C SER A 10 -28.01 -10.63 10.53
N LEU A 11 -28.83 -9.80 9.87
CA LEU A 11 -28.84 -8.34 10.02
C LEU A 11 -29.38 -7.88 11.37
N ARG A 12 -30.36 -8.59 11.96
CA ARG A 12 -30.91 -8.27 13.28
C ARG A 12 -29.87 -8.45 14.39
N ALA A 13 -29.13 -9.56 14.37
CA ALA A 13 -28.04 -9.81 15.32
C ALA A 13 -26.87 -8.81 15.19
N TYR A 14 -26.59 -8.34 13.96
CA TYR A 14 -25.59 -7.28 13.72
C TYR A 14 -26.01 -5.92 14.29
N ARG A 15 -27.30 -5.57 14.22
CA ARG A 15 -27.84 -4.31 14.74
C ARG A 15 -28.01 -4.30 16.26
N GLU A 16 -28.42 -5.42 16.86
CA GLU A 16 -28.72 -5.48 18.30
C GLU A 16 -27.48 -5.59 19.20
N PHE A 17 -26.39 -6.22 18.74
CA PHE A 17 -25.24 -6.51 19.61
C PHE A 17 -23.95 -5.75 19.26
N GLY A 18 -23.90 -4.99 18.17
CA GLY A 18 -22.80 -4.07 17.88
C GLY A 18 -21.40 -4.72 17.80
N ILE A 19 -21.27 -5.97 17.37
CA ILE A 19 -19.98 -6.70 17.39
C ILE A 19 -19.33 -6.70 16.01
N SER A 20 -18.42 -5.75 15.78
CA SER A 20 -17.46 -5.79 14.66
C SER A 20 -16.14 -6.44 15.11
N GLY A 21 -15.98 -7.75 14.91
CA GLY A 21 -14.67 -8.38 15.09
C GLY A 21 -14.72 -9.85 15.50
N GLN A 22 -13.95 -10.66 14.77
CA GLN A 22 -13.67 -12.09 14.99
C GLN A 22 -14.87 -13.06 14.89
N ARG A 23 -15.11 -13.58 13.67
CA ARG A 23 -16.04 -14.70 13.44
C ARG A 23 -15.38 -16.02 13.86
N LYS A 24 -15.60 -16.49 15.09
CA LYS A 24 -15.27 -17.89 15.47
C LYS A 24 -16.31 -18.83 14.86
N ARG A 25 -16.04 -19.40 13.69
CA ARG A 25 -16.94 -20.37 13.04
C ARG A 25 -16.61 -21.80 13.49
N CYS A 26 -17.62 -22.64 13.68
CA CYS A 26 -17.44 -24.08 13.82
C CYS A 26 -16.90 -24.66 12.49
N SER A 27 -15.86 -25.48 12.53
CA SER A 27 -15.21 -26.04 11.33
C SER A 27 -16.13 -26.97 10.52
N THR A 28 -17.17 -27.52 11.15
CA THR A 28 -18.06 -28.50 10.52
C THR A 28 -19.35 -27.86 9.98
N CYS A 29 -19.88 -26.83 10.63
CA CYS A 29 -21.17 -26.24 10.25
C CYS A 29 -21.15 -24.73 10.02
N LEU A 30 -20.02 -24.04 10.18
CA LEU A 30 -19.81 -22.61 9.88
C LEU A 30 -20.73 -21.57 10.59
N TRP A 31 -21.72 -21.97 11.38
CA TRP A 31 -22.81 -21.12 11.92
C TRP A 31 -22.74 -20.85 13.44
N TYR A 32 -21.54 -20.80 14.02
CA TYR A 32 -21.33 -20.39 15.42
C TYR A 32 -20.75 -18.97 15.48
N LEU A 33 -21.22 -18.16 16.44
CA LEU A 33 -20.66 -16.84 16.74
C LEU A 33 -20.78 -16.57 18.24
N ASN A 34 -19.67 -16.37 18.96
CA ASN A 34 -19.62 -15.99 20.38
C ASN A 34 -20.59 -16.77 21.31
N GLY A 35 -20.62 -18.10 21.21
CA GLY A 35 -21.46 -18.96 22.07
C GLY A 35 -22.93 -19.07 21.64
N PHE A 36 -23.32 -18.43 20.55
CA PHE A 36 -24.66 -18.47 19.98
C PHE A 36 -24.70 -19.33 18.71
N CYS A 37 -25.65 -20.27 18.64
CA CYS A 37 -25.87 -21.12 17.47
C CYS A 37 -26.92 -20.48 16.57
N LEU A 38 -26.49 -19.88 15.46
CA LEU A 38 -27.35 -19.12 14.56
C LEU A 38 -28.32 -20.01 13.73
N LYS A 39 -28.16 -21.34 13.76
CA LYS A 39 -29.09 -22.30 13.14
C LYS A 39 -30.36 -22.53 13.98
N TRP A 40 -30.32 -22.26 15.29
CA TRP A 40 -31.39 -22.62 16.23
C TRP A 40 -31.85 -21.45 17.15
N ASP A 41 -31.35 -20.22 16.93
CA ASP A 41 -31.72 -19.01 17.69
C ASP A 41 -31.74 -19.19 19.22
N GLY A 42 -30.62 -19.61 19.83
CA GLY A 42 -30.53 -19.75 21.28
C GLY A 42 -29.11 -19.77 21.86
N LYS A 43 -28.98 -19.34 23.12
CA LYS A 43 -27.74 -19.43 23.93
C LYS A 43 -27.49 -20.89 24.32
N ARG A 44 -26.30 -21.42 24.03
CA ARG A 44 -25.85 -22.71 24.58
C ARG A 44 -24.65 -22.51 25.49
N LYS A 45 -24.57 -23.31 26.56
CA LYS A 45 -23.37 -23.39 27.40
C LYS A 45 -22.18 -23.82 26.53
N PRO A 46 -20.94 -23.37 26.81
CA PRO A 46 -19.76 -23.58 25.97
C PRO A 46 -19.44 -25.04 25.57
N ASN A 47 -20.05 -26.04 26.23
CA ASN A 47 -19.74 -27.46 26.08
C ASN A 47 -20.89 -28.33 25.54
N HIS A 48 -22.02 -27.76 25.08
CA HIS A 48 -23.15 -28.54 24.53
C HIS A 48 -23.10 -28.68 22.99
N TRP A 49 -23.13 -29.91 22.49
CA TRP A 49 -23.00 -30.31 21.08
C TRP A 49 -24.32 -30.20 20.31
N CYS A 50 -24.27 -29.91 19.01
CA CYS A 50 -25.44 -29.83 18.14
C CYS A 50 -26.17 -31.19 18.08
N SER A 51 -27.50 -31.21 18.24
CA SER A 51 -28.31 -32.44 18.34
C SER A 51 -28.35 -33.27 17.05
N SER A 52 -27.83 -32.76 15.94
CA SER A 52 -27.73 -33.49 14.67
C SER A 52 -26.54 -34.46 14.59
N TYR A 53 -25.74 -34.57 15.65
CA TYR A 53 -24.65 -35.54 15.76
C TYR A 53 -24.90 -36.47 16.94
N SER A 54 -25.14 -37.75 16.67
CA SER A 54 -25.41 -38.77 17.69
C SER A 54 -24.17 -39.12 18.55
N ARG A 55 -22.97 -38.64 18.20
CA ARG A 55 -21.72 -38.82 18.96
C ARG A 55 -20.82 -37.57 18.85
N LYS A 56 -20.02 -37.31 19.90
CA LYS A 56 -18.96 -36.28 19.88
C LYS A 56 -17.92 -36.62 18.79
N PRO A 57 -17.73 -35.80 17.73
CA PRO A 57 -16.54 -35.95 16.89
C PRO A 57 -15.30 -35.56 17.70
N GLN A 58 -14.37 -36.51 17.84
CA GLN A 58 -13.07 -36.26 18.43
C GLN A 58 -12.26 -35.35 17.50
N GLY A 59 -11.70 -34.25 18.02
CA GLY A 59 -10.77 -33.40 17.26
C GLY A 59 -11.34 -32.13 16.61
N VAL A 60 -12.49 -31.61 17.02
CA VAL A 60 -12.97 -30.30 16.53
C VAL A 60 -12.11 -29.16 17.08
N ARG A 61 -11.12 -28.72 16.29
CA ARG A 61 -10.38 -27.48 16.55
C ARG A 61 -11.17 -26.29 16.01
N PHE A 62 -11.43 -25.29 16.85
CA PHE A 62 -11.94 -24.00 16.41
C PHE A 62 -10.84 -23.28 15.64
N ILE A 63 -10.99 -23.17 14.31
CA ILE A 63 -10.08 -22.39 13.49
C ILE A 63 -10.38 -20.91 13.79
N VAL A 64 -9.50 -20.26 14.53
CA VAL A 64 -9.42 -18.80 14.47
C VAL A 64 -8.92 -18.52 13.07
N ASN A 65 -9.84 -18.15 12.16
CA ASN A 65 -9.44 -17.53 10.91
C ASN A 65 -8.76 -16.22 11.31
N ASN A 66 -7.45 -16.27 11.53
CA ASN A 66 -6.63 -15.08 11.50
C ASN A 66 -6.83 -14.57 10.07
N PRO A 67 -7.49 -13.41 9.86
CA PRO A 67 -7.67 -12.90 8.53
C PRO A 67 -6.28 -12.50 8.04
N ALA A 68 -5.56 -13.45 7.43
CA ALA A 68 -4.46 -13.15 6.55
C ALA A 68 -4.97 -12.00 5.68
N ALA A 69 -4.33 -10.84 5.83
CA ALA A 69 -4.75 -9.59 5.24
C ALA A 69 -5.14 -9.86 3.79
N LYS A 70 -6.40 -9.62 3.41
CA LYS A 70 -6.82 -9.77 2.02
C LYS A 70 -5.85 -8.95 1.17
N PRO A 71 -5.19 -9.54 0.15
CA PRO A 71 -4.29 -8.78 -0.71
C PRO A 71 -5.09 -7.67 -1.36
N CYS A 72 -4.58 -6.46 -1.25
CA CYS A 72 -5.19 -5.28 -1.83
C CYS A 72 -5.03 -5.32 -3.34
N GLY A 73 -6.13 -5.58 -4.03
CA GLY A 73 -6.24 -5.44 -5.47
C GLY A 73 -5.29 -6.34 -6.27
N PRO A 74 -5.22 -6.12 -7.60
CA PRO A 74 -4.29 -6.86 -8.45
C PRO A 74 -2.84 -6.62 -8.02
N LYS A 75 -2.01 -7.67 -8.10
CA LYS A 75 -0.56 -7.57 -7.91
C LYS A 75 0.01 -6.67 -9.01
N MET A 76 0.42 -5.47 -8.63
CA MET A 76 1.15 -4.56 -9.51
C MET A 76 2.64 -4.83 -9.41
N TYR A 77 3.28 -4.98 -10.57
CA TYR A 77 4.71 -5.21 -10.71
C TYR A 77 5.38 -3.90 -11.10
N GLU A 78 6.64 -3.76 -10.72
CA GLU A 78 7.49 -2.67 -11.21
C GLU A 78 8.17 -3.19 -12.47
N GLU A 79 8.21 -2.38 -13.53
CA GLU A 79 8.90 -2.73 -14.77
C GLU A 79 10.33 -2.22 -14.78
N TYR A 80 10.56 -1.05 -14.20
CA TYR A 80 11.86 -0.41 -14.09
C TYR A 80 12.17 -0.01 -12.65
N GLY A 81 13.44 0.10 -12.35
CA GLY A 81 13.93 0.66 -11.10
C GLY A 81 15.23 1.44 -11.30
N TYR A 82 15.61 2.20 -10.29
CA TYR A 82 16.84 3.00 -10.28
C TYR A 82 17.78 2.52 -9.19
N ILE A 83 19.07 2.46 -9.51
CA ILE A 83 20.12 2.00 -8.61
C ILE A 83 20.36 3.04 -7.51
N LEU A 84 20.32 2.62 -6.26
CA LEU A 84 20.63 3.44 -5.08
C LEU A 84 22.03 3.19 -4.55
N ASP A 85 22.48 1.94 -4.62
CA ASP A 85 23.79 1.50 -4.12
C ASP A 85 24.18 0.16 -4.73
N VAL A 86 25.49 -0.07 -4.90
CA VAL A 86 26.07 -1.32 -5.39
C VAL A 86 27.01 -1.87 -4.33
N ILE A 87 26.75 -3.10 -3.92
CA ILE A 87 27.36 -3.78 -2.79
C ILE A 87 27.99 -5.07 -3.31
N ALA A 88 29.32 -5.18 -3.21
CA ALA A 88 30.00 -6.44 -3.46
C ALA A 88 29.83 -7.37 -2.24
N ASP A 89 29.15 -8.50 -2.43
CA ASP A 89 29.06 -9.56 -1.44
C ASP A 89 29.99 -10.72 -1.81
N ARG A 90 30.75 -11.22 -0.83
CA ARG A 90 31.73 -12.28 -1.06
C ARG A 90 31.08 -13.63 -1.36
N GLU A 91 29.87 -13.85 -0.85
CA GLU A 91 29.14 -15.11 -1.02
C GLU A 91 28.07 -15.04 -2.11
N SER A 92 27.41 -13.89 -2.27
CA SER A 92 26.29 -13.74 -3.21
C SER A 92 26.63 -12.97 -4.50
N GLY A 93 27.90 -12.64 -4.73
CA GLY A 93 28.33 -11.81 -5.84
C GLY A 93 27.91 -10.35 -5.66
N VAL A 94 27.72 -9.62 -6.77
CA VAL A 94 27.39 -8.19 -6.70
C VAL A 94 25.88 -8.00 -6.55
N ILE A 95 25.49 -7.24 -5.53
CA ILE A 95 24.12 -6.93 -5.17
C ILE A 95 23.90 -5.42 -5.37
N ALA A 96 22.72 -5.02 -5.82
CA ALA A 96 22.31 -3.63 -5.79
C ALA A 96 21.04 -3.44 -4.96
N GLN A 97 20.94 -2.28 -4.29
CA GLN A 97 19.68 -1.79 -3.74
C GLN A 97 19.06 -0.83 -4.75
N ILE A 98 17.77 -1.02 -5.06
CA ILE A 98 17.06 -0.25 -6.08
C ILE A 98 15.72 0.26 -5.58
N ILE A 99 15.22 1.32 -6.21
CA ILE A 99 13.86 1.83 -6.05
C ILE A 99 13.07 1.69 -7.35
N GLY A 100 11.88 1.13 -7.28
CA GLY A 100 10.96 1.01 -8.41
C GLY A 100 10.48 2.37 -8.92
N GLU A 101 10.26 2.45 -10.22
CA GLU A 101 9.93 3.69 -10.91
C GLU A 101 8.46 4.12 -10.74
N SER A 102 7.52 3.19 -10.62
CA SER A 102 6.08 3.48 -10.64
C SER A 102 5.43 3.46 -9.26
N TYR A 103 5.80 2.50 -8.41
CA TYR A 103 5.22 2.34 -7.06
C TYR A 103 6.22 2.55 -5.94
N PHE A 104 7.44 2.99 -6.28
CA PHE A 104 8.52 3.29 -5.35
C PHE A 104 8.84 2.13 -4.39
N LYS A 105 8.69 0.89 -4.86
CA LYS A 105 9.04 -0.29 -4.07
C LYS A 105 10.55 -0.44 -4.00
N LEU A 106 11.06 -0.74 -2.82
CA LEU A 106 12.49 -0.99 -2.63
C LEU A 106 12.82 -2.47 -2.81
N PHE A 107 13.87 -2.75 -3.56
CA PHE A 107 14.34 -4.11 -3.78
C PHE A 107 15.83 -4.24 -3.54
N GLU A 108 16.22 -5.47 -3.22
CA GLU A 108 17.59 -5.93 -3.30
C GLU A 108 17.67 -6.93 -4.45
N VAL A 109 18.55 -6.65 -5.40
CA VAL A 109 18.67 -7.39 -6.66
C VAL A 109 20.09 -7.89 -6.85
N SER A 110 20.25 -9.05 -7.46
CA SER A 110 21.55 -9.51 -7.94
C SER A 110 21.78 -8.96 -9.34
N ILE A 111 22.96 -8.40 -9.58
CA ILE A 111 23.32 -7.77 -10.84
C ILE A 111 24.40 -8.59 -11.56
N ILE A 112 24.34 -8.57 -12.89
CA ILE A 112 25.37 -9.12 -13.78
C ILE A 112 25.95 -7.96 -14.58
N GLY A 113 27.28 -7.93 -14.71
CA GLY A 113 28.00 -6.90 -15.45
C GLY A 113 28.69 -5.87 -14.55
N GLU A 114 29.69 -5.20 -15.10
CA GLU A 114 30.65 -4.38 -14.33
C GLU A 114 30.36 -2.87 -14.37
N SER A 115 29.45 -2.42 -15.22
CA SER A 115 29.26 -0.98 -15.51
C SER A 115 27.88 -0.45 -15.06
N ILE A 116 27.61 -0.48 -13.75
CA ILE A 116 26.37 0.09 -13.19
C ILE A 116 26.73 1.14 -12.14
N SER A 117 26.14 2.32 -12.30
CA SER A 117 26.31 3.46 -11.40
C SER A 117 25.02 3.76 -10.64
N VAL A 118 25.17 4.49 -9.53
CA VAL A 118 24.03 5.02 -8.77
C VAL A 118 23.24 6.00 -9.65
N GLY A 119 21.93 5.84 -9.68
CA GLY A 119 21.03 6.62 -10.54
C GLY A 119 20.71 5.98 -11.89
N ASP A 120 21.35 4.87 -12.26
CA ASP A 120 21.04 4.18 -13.51
C ASP A 120 19.67 3.52 -13.47
N ARG A 121 18.92 3.65 -14.57
CA ARG A 121 17.61 3.02 -14.77
C ARG A 121 17.81 1.61 -15.31
N VAL A 122 17.30 0.61 -14.60
CA VAL A 122 17.42 -0.81 -14.93
C VAL A 122 16.04 -1.45 -15.11
N TYR A 123 15.93 -2.38 -16.05
CA TYR A 123 14.72 -3.16 -16.27
C TYR A 123 14.62 -4.32 -15.26
N ILE A 124 13.48 -4.42 -14.57
CA ILE A 124 13.15 -5.46 -13.57
C ILE A 124 11.83 -6.17 -13.87
N GLY A 125 11.29 -5.99 -15.06
CA GLY A 125 10.06 -6.64 -15.51
C GLY A 125 10.21 -8.16 -15.66
N LYS A 126 9.19 -8.80 -16.23
CA LYS A 126 9.14 -10.29 -16.32
C LYS A 126 9.95 -10.85 -17.48
N GLU A 127 10.27 -10.02 -18.47
CA GLU A 127 10.98 -10.43 -19.67
C GLU A 127 12.48 -10.56 -19.41
N ASN A 128 13.25 -10.80 -20.47
CA ASN A 128 14.71 -10.91 -20.38
C ASN A 128 15.30 -9.60 -19.83
N ARG A 129 16.21 -9.74 -18.88
CA ARG A 129 16.87 -8.62 -18.20
C ARG A 129 18.35 -8.68 -18.51
N ASP A 130 18.91 -7.59 -19.00
CA ASP A 130 20.32 -7.53 -19.37
C ASP A 130 21.22 -7.33 -18.13
N VAL A 131 20.72 -6.55 -17.17
CA VAL A 131 21.51 -6.06 -16.02
C VAL A 131 21.15 -6.79 -14.73
N VAL A 132 19.86 -7.02 -14.49
CA VAL A 132 19.35 -7.61 -13.24
C VAL A 132 19.10 -9.09 -13.43
N GLN A 133 19.88 -9.96 -12.76
CA GLN A 133 19.71 -11.40 -12.84
C GLN A 133 18.39 -11.85 -12.20
N TYR A 134 18.19 -11.48 -10.94
CA TYR A 134 16.97 -11.79 -10.19
C TYR A 134 16.78 -10.84 -9.02
N ILE A 135 15.50 -10.71 -8.61
CA ILE A 135 15.14 -9.95 -7.41
C ILE A 135 15.31 -10.87 -6.21
N ARG A 136 16.24 -10.56 -5.29
CA ARG A 136 16.46 -11.36 -4.09
C ARG A 136 15.31 -11.20 -3.11
N ARG A 137 14.93 -9.95 -2.82
CA ARG A 137 13.86 -9.62 -1.88
C ARG A 137 13.37 -8.19 -2.03
N THR A 138 12.15 -7.94 -1.56
CA THR A 138 11.64 -6.58 -1.32
C THR A 138 12.08 -6.13 0.07
N ILE A 139 12.76 -5.00 0.16
CA ILE A 139 13.29 -4.44 1.41
C ILE A 139 12.42 -3.30 1.94
N HIS A 140 12.65 -2.89 3.19
CA HIS A 140 12.04 -1.71 3.80
C HIS A 140 13.06 -0.58 3.94
N TYR A 141 12.59 0.65 4.19
CA TYR A 141 13.45 1.82 4.36
C TYR A 141 14.57 1.60 5.40
N GLU A 142 14.26 0.89 6.49
CA GLU A 142 15.20 0.60 7.57
C GLU A 142 16.39 -0.24 7.08
N ASN A 143 16.16 -1.15 6.13
CA ASN A 143 17.15 -2.05 5.55
C ASN A 143 18.02 -1.39 4.46
N LEU A 144 17.74 -0.15 4.07
CA LEU A 144 18.59 0.56 3.13
C LEU A 144 19.98 0.81 3.74
N THR A 145 21.03 0.67 2.93
CA THR A 145 22.39 1.04 3.32
C THR A 145 22.48 2.53 3.60
N LYS A 146 23.54 2.94 4.32
CA LYS A 146 23.80 4.38 4.56
C LYS A 146 23.95 5.14 3.24
N ASN A 147 24.63 4.54 2.26
CA ASN A 147 24.79 5.11 0.92
C ASN A 147 23.45 5.20 0.18
N SER A 148 22.64 4.12 0.20
CA SER A 148 21.29 4.16 -0.39
C SER A 148 20.40 5.24 0.21
N LYS A 149 20.43 5.41 1.54
CA LYS A 149 19.65 6.47 2.23
C LYS A 149 20.12 7.87 1.83
N PHE A 150 21.42 8.05 1.61
CA PHE A 150 22.00 9.31 1.14
C PHE A 150 21.58 9.63 -0.30
N TRP A 151 21.64 8.64 -1.21
CA TRP A 151 21.32 8.84 -2.63
C TRP A 151 19.82 8.86 -2.94
N LEU A 152 18.99 8.24 -2.10
CA LEU A 152 17.55 8.12 -2.31
C LEU A 152 16.85 9.45 -2.67
N PRO A 153 17.07 10.60 -1.98
CA PRO A 153 16.43 11.86 -2.33
C PRO A 153 16.84 12.37 -3.72
N PHE A 154 18.10 12.18 -4.12
CA PHE A 154 18.62 12.63 -5.41
C PHE A 154 18.04 11.79 -6.55
N VAL A 155 18.02 10.46 -6.39
CA VAL A 155 17.43 9.53 -7.36
C VAL A 155 15.93 9.77 -7.50
N LEU A 156 15.20 9.92 -6.39
CA LEU A 156 13.78 10.28 -6.42
C LEU A 156 13.53 11.61 -7.12
N GLY A 157 14.36 12.63 -6.87
CA GLY A 157 14.26 13.91 -7.57
C GLY A 157 14.37 13.75 -9.08
N ASN A 158 15.26 12.87 -9.57
CA ASN A 158 15.38 12.56 -10.98
C ASN A 158 14.15 11.82 -11.53
N ILE A 159 13.62 10.83 -10.80
CA ILE A 159 12.39 10.12 -11.18
C ILE A 159 11.21 11.10 -11.30
N VAL A 160 11.06 11.99 -10.31
CA VAL A 160 9.98 13.00 -10.28
C VAL A 160 10.12 14.01 -11.43
N ARG A 161 11.34 14.41 -11.79
CA ARG A 161 11.59 15.26 -12.97
C ARG A 161 11.22 14.55 -14.27
N ASN A 162 11.58 13.29 -14.42
CA ASN A 162 11.33 12.53 -15.64
C ASN A 162 9.84 12.17 -15.84
N GLN A 163 9.04 12.19 -14.77
CA GLN A 163 7.62 11.83 -14.80
C GLN A 163 6.69 13.02 -14.53
N GLU A 164 7.04 14.20 -15.05
CA GLU A 164 6.31 15.44 -14.78
C GLU A 164 4.79 15.31 -15.02
N GLU A 165 4.37 14.74 -16.15
CA GLU A 165 2.97 14.62 -16.54
C GLU A 165 2.11 13.92 -15.47
N ILE A 166 2.64 12.87 -14.83
CA ILE A 166 1.94 12.09 -13.80
C ILE A 166 1.65 12.97 -12.58
N PHE A 167 2.66 13.74 -12.15
CA PHE A 167 2.53 14.58 -10.97
C PHE A 167 1.72 15.85 -11.25
N ILE A 168 1.79 16.41 -12.45
CA ILE A 168 0.90 17.49 -12.88
C ILE A 168 -0.56 17.04 -12.84
N LYS A 169 -0.85 15.85 -13.38
CA LYS A 169 -2.17 15.24 -13.26
C LYS A 169 -2.57 15.08 -11.79
N PHE A 170 -1.67 14.67 -10.91
CA PHE A 170 -1.93 14.63 -9.47
C PHE A 170 -2.36 15.99 -8.91
N PHE A 171 -1.63 17.08 -9.16
CA PHE A 171 -2.00 18.42 -8.65
C PHE A 171 -3.37 18.89 -9.16
N ASN A 172 -3.66 18.62 -10.43
CA ASN A 172 -4.93 18.99 -11.04
C ASN A 172 -6.12 18.16 -10.53
N THR A 173 -5.90 16.89 -10.18
CA THR A 173 -7.00 15.95 -9.85
C THR A 173 -7.19 15.69 -8.36
N VAL A 174 -6.17 15.93 -7.53
CA VAL A 174 -6.26 15.61 -6.10
C VAL A 174 -7.34 16.43 -5.41
N GLY A 175 -8.19 15.73 -4.66
CA GLY A 175 -9.33 16.33 -3.97
C GLY A 175 -9.27 16.19 -2.45
N GLN A 176 -10.44 16.38 -1.84
CA GLN A 176 -10.64 16.26 -0.40
C GLN A 176 -10.58 14.79 0.04
N LEU A 177 -9.78 14.50 1.08
CA LEU A 177 -9.83 13.22 1.81
C LEU A 177 -10.71 13.36 3.05
N PRO A 178 -11.15 12.25 3.68
CA PRO A 178 -12.04 12.31 4.83
C PRO A 178 -11.56 13.20 5.99
N THR A 179 -10.25 13.40 6.16
CA THR A 179 -9.70 14.26 7.25
C THR A 179 -9.06 15.57 6.78
N LYS A 180 -8.56 15.64 5.55
CA LYS A 180 -7.83 16.81 5.01
C LYS A 180 -7.76 16.78 3.50
N HIS A 181 -7.46 17.90 2.86
CA HIS A 181 -7.19 17.93 1.43
C HIS A 181 -5.91 17.13 1.07
N GLY A 182 -5.89 16.46 -0.08
CA GLY A 182 -4.74 15.65 -0.49
C GLY A 182 -3.46 16.46 -0.74
N LEU A 183 -3.57 17.72 -1.19
CA LEU A 183 -2.40 18.62 -1.34
C LEU A 183 -1.65 18.87 -0.03
N LEU A 184 -2.37 18.92 1.10
CA LEU A 184 -1.80 19.13 2.44
C LEU A 184 -1.04 17.92 2.97
N LEU A 185 -1.03 16.82 2.22
CA LEU A 185 -0.19 15.68 2.53
C LEU A 185 1.25 15.90 2.05
N LEU A 186 1.46 16.75 1.04
CA LEU A 186 2.78 17.10 0.54
C LEU A 186 3.58 17.88 1.58
N ALA A 187 4.90 17.70 1.57
CA ALA A 187 5.77 18.57 2.36
C ALA A 187 5.70 20.00 1.80
N LYS A 188 5.92 21.00 2.66
CA LYS A 188 5.94 22.44 2.31
C LYS A 188 4.58 23.06 1.93
N VAL A 189 3.50 22.30 1.77
CA VAL A 189 2.15 22.82 1.53
C VAL A 189 1.41 23.00 2.86
N GLN A 190 1.03 24.24 3.18
CA GLN A 190 0.25 24.60 4.36
C GLN A 190 -1.18 25.01 3.99
N MET A 191 -2.05 25.27 4.98
CA MET A 191 -3.42 25.75 4.72
C MET A 191 -3.43 27.00 3.84
N ARG A 192 -2.60 27.99 4.16
CA ARG A 192 -2.53 29.25 3.41
C ARG A 192 -2.21 29.03 1.92
N ASP A 193 -1.40 28.00 1.63
CA ASP A 193 -0.98 27.71 0.27
C ASP A 193 -2.07 26.88 -0.45
N LEU A 194 -2.88 26.11 0.29
CA LEU A 194 -4.00 25.35 -0.28
C LEU A 194 -5.02 26.26 -0.95
N ASP A 195 -5.45 27.33 -0.28
CA ASP A 195 -6.46 28.25 -0.81
C ASP A 195 -5.97 28.86 -2.13
N LYS A 196 -4.72 29.35 -2.13
CA LYS A 196 -4.03 29.84 -3.32
C LYS A 196 -3.95 28.78 -4.43
N PHE A 197 -3.61 27.53 -4.09
CA PHE A 197 -3.58 26.42 -5.05
C PHE A 197 -4.94 26.17 -5.70
N LEU A 198 -6.01 26.19 -4.90
CA LEU A 198 -7.36 25.92 -5.38
C LEU A 198 -7.88 27.03 -6.27
N GLU A 199 -7.64 28.29 -5.91
CA GLU A 199 -7.97 29.46 -6.73
C GLU A 199 -7.24 29.43 -8.08
N GLU A 200 -5.93 29.19 -8.05
CA GLU A 200 -5.14 29.08 -9.27
C GLU A 200 -5.63 27.92 -10.14
N ARG A 201 -5.84 26.73 -9.57
CA ARG A 201 -6.36 25.58 -10.30
C ARG A 201 -7.73 25.84 -10.94
N GLN A 202 -8.59 26.64 -10.30
CA GLN A 202 -9.90 27.01 -10.85
C GLN A 202 -9.79 27.94 -12.07
N LYS A 203 -8.82 28.86 -12.07
CA LYS A 203 -8.57 29.75 -13.22
C LYS A 203 -8.13 28.95 -14.44
N ARG A 204 -7.15 28.06 -14.26
CA ARG A 204 -6.59 27.20 -15.31
C ARG A 204 -5.83 26.02 -14.68
N PRO A 205 -6.00 24.79 -15.21
CA PRO A 205 -5.19 23.65 -14.77
C PRO A 205 -3.70 23.91 -14.99
N PHE A 206 -2.87 23.35 -14.12
CA PHE A 206 -1.42 23.46 -14.24
C PHE A 206 -0.91 22.63 -15.42
N GLU A 207 0.07 23.14 -16.14
CA GLU A 207 0.65 22.47 -17.31
C GLU A 207 2.07 21.95 -17.06
N SER A 208 2.80 22.59 -16.15
CA SER A 208 4.18 22.23 -15.82
C SER A 208 4.55 22.53 -14.38
N TYR A 209 5.66 21.97 -13.91
CA TYR A 209 6.23 22.28 -12.61
C TYR A 209 6.61 23.75 -12.51
N PHE A 210 7.10 24.32 -13.60
CA PHE A 210 7.40 25.75 -13.67
C PHE A 210 6.14 26.60 -13.46
N ASP A 211 5.02 26.24 -14.10
CA ASP A 211 3.74 26.93 -13.91
C ASP A 211 3.28 26.90 -12.44
N ILE A 212 3.36 25.73 -11.80
CA ILE A 212 3.01 25.59 -10.38
C ILE A 212 3.92 26.45 -9.51
N ILE A 213 5.24 26.42 -9.74
CA ILE A 213 6.21 27.19 -8.95
C ILE A 213 5.95 28.69 -9.09
N MET A 214 5.74 29.19 -10.32
CA MET A 214 5.51 30.61 -10.56
C MET A 214 4.21 31.12 -9.93
N ARG A 215 3.15 30.31 -9.99
CA ARG A 215 1.83 30.71 -9.48
C ARG A 215 1.74 30.57 -7.98
N THR A 216 2.26 29.48 -7.43
CA THR A 216 2.05 29.12 -6.02
C THR A 216 3.25 29.45 -5.14
N GLY A 217 4.47 29.41 -5.67
CA GLY A 217 5.73 29.58 -4.94
C GLY A 217 6.25 28.29 -4.30
N ILE A 218 5.61 27.14 -4.54
CA ILE A 218 5.98 25.88 -3.89
C ILE A 218 7.02 25.13 -4.73
N PRO A 219 8.15 24.69 -4.13
CA PRO A 219 9.11 23.83 -4.80
C PRO A 219 8.52 22.41 -4.98
N VAL A 220 7.97 22.15 -6.16
CA VAL A 220 7.18 20.94 -6.46
C VAL A 220 7.99 19.66 -6.30
N ILE A 221 9.21 19.60 -6.84
CA ILE A 221 10.07 18.42 -6.81
C ILE A 221 10.39 18.03 -5.36
N ASP A 222 10.74 19.00 -4.52
CA ASP A 222 11.04 18.76 -3.11
C ASP A 222 9.80 18.33 -2.34
N ALA A 223 8.64 18.94 -2.62
CA ALA A 223 7.37 18.61 -1.96
C ALA A 223 6.97 17.15 -2.21
N ILE A 224 7.09 16.68 -3.46
CA ILE A 224 6.80 15.30 -3.87
C ILE A 224 7.86 14.34 -3.31
N THR A 225 9.15 14.64 -3.50
CA THR A 225 10.25 13.76 -3.08
C THR A 225 10.20 13.48 -1.58
N ASN A 226 10.05 14.53 -0.77
CA ASN A 226 9.91 14.39 0.68
C ASN A 226 8.67 13.59 1.07
N ARG A 227 7.58 13.74 0.31
CA ARG A 227 6.36 12.98 0.54
C ARG A 227 6.56 11.49 0.26
N ILE A 228 7.19 11.14 -0.85
CA ILE A 228 7.52 9.74 -1.20
C ILE A 228 8.39 9.14 -0.09
N ILE A 229 9.46 9.81 0.33
CA ILE A 229 10.34 9.34 1.41
C ILE A 229 9.55 9.10 2.71
N LEU A 230 8.65 10.02 3.07
CA LEU A 230 7.79 9.87 4.25
C LEU A 230 6.89 8.62 4.13
N GLU A 231 6.31 8.37 2.97
CA GLU A 231 5.47 7.20 2.71
C GLU A 231 6.23 5.88 2.80
N ILE A 232 7.46 5.83 2.27
CA ILE A 232 8.34 4.66 2.34
C ILE A 232 8.80 4.42 3.79
N ALA A 233 9.13 5.47 4.55
CA ALA A 233 9.74 5.36 5.87
C ALA A 233 8.74 5.22 7.03
N LYS A 234 7.71 6.08 7.11
CA LYS A 234 6.90 6.29 8.33
C LYS A 234 5.52 5.63 8.31
N LYS A 235 5.19 4.89 7.24
CA LYS A 235 3.90 4.23 7.04
C LYS A 235 2.68 5.10 7.43
N PRO A 236 2.46 6.25 6.77
CA PRO A 236 1.39 7.18 7.12
C PRO A 236 -0.01 6.58 6.93
N ARG A 237 -1.04 7.24 7.50
CA ARG A 237 -2.45 6.83 7.32
C ARG A 237 -2.91 6.89 5.86
N TYR A 238 -2.41 7.87 5.10
CA TYR A 238 -2.75 8.10 3.70
C TYR A 238 -1.51 7.93 2.84
N TYR A 239 -1.67 7.25 1.70
CA TYR A 239 -0.64 7.07 0.69
C TYR A 239 -1.10 7.72 -0.61
N LEU A 240 -0.23 8.54 -1.19
CA LEU A 240 -0.43 9.24 -2.45
C LEU A 240 0.27 8.51 -3.59
N PHE A 241 1.54 8.11 -3.36
CA PHE A 241 2.44 7.68 -4.42
C PHE A 241 2.91 6.25 -4.21
N VAL A 242 3.20 5.87 -2.95
CA VAL A 242 3.74 4.55 -2.61
C VAL A 242 2.61 3.58 -2.32
N ARG A 243 2.69 2.35 -2.83
CA ARG A 243 1.71 1.31 -2.47
C ARG A 243 2.13 0.56 -1.19
N PRO A 244 1.33 0.57 -0.11
CA PRO A 244 1.65 -0.17 1.09
C PRO A 244 1.47 -1.68 0.88
N LYS A 245 2.27 -2.48 1.61
CA LYS A 245 2.14 -3.95 1.65
C LYS A 245 0.90 -4.39 2.45
N ASP A 246 0.58 -3.66 3.52
CA ASP A 246 -0.54 -3.96 4.43
C ASP A 246 -1.74 -3.06 4.14
N CYS A 247 -2.78 -3.58 3.49
CA CYS A 247 -3.92 -2.77 3.07
C CYS A 247 -5.16 -2.89 3.94
N THR A 248 -5.07 -3.57 5.08
CA THR A 248 -6.20 -3.71 6.00
C THR A 248 -6.58 -2.40 6.70
N LYS A 249 -5.75 -1.35 6.65
CA LYS A 249 -6.01 -0.06 7.29
C LYS A 249 -5.75 1.19 6.44
N MET A 250 -5.24 1.07 5.20
CA MET A 250 -4.78 2.23 4.42
C MET A 250 -5.54 2.43 3.12
N LYS A 251 -5.94 3.68 2.88
CA LYS A 251 -6.55 4.11 1.62
C LYS A 251 -5.44 4.57 0.67
N MET A 252 -5.27 3.83 -0.41
CA MET A 252 -4.55 4.29 -1.60
C MET A 252 -5.42 5.27 -2.37
N ILE A 253 -4.84 6.37 -2.80
CA ILE A 253 -5.44 7.19 -3.84
C ILE A 253 -4.72 6.82 -5.13
N ASN A 254 -5.39 6.09 -6.02
CA ASN A 254 -4.81 5.77 -7.31
C ASN A 254 -4.92 7.00 -8.20
N PHE A 255 -3.77 7.54 -8.62
CA PHE A 255 -3.69 8.56 -9.67
C PHE A 255 -3.19 8.00 -11.01
N TYR A 256 -2.81 6.72 -11.00
CA TYR A 256 -2.43 5.89 -12.14
C TYR A 256 -3.65 5.15 -12.68
#